data_AF-A0A6B9G8H1-F1
#
_entry.id   AF-A0A6B9G8H1-F1
#
_cell.length_a   1.000
_cell.length_b   1.000
_cell.length_c   1.000
_cell.angle_alpha   90.00
_cell.angle_beta   90.00
_cell.angle_gamma   90.00
#
_symmetry.space_group_name_H-M   'P 1'
#
loop_
_entity.id
_entity.type
_entity.pdbx_description
1 polymer ?
#
loop_
_entity_poly.entity_id
_entity_poly.type
_entity_poly.pdbx_seq_one_letter_code
_entity_poly.pdbx_strand_id
1 'polypeptide(L)'
;MRDIRIFCLLIAFSLNAHAAFTEPEMSQLAEINEKVLEKVEMAKKDLDKTIKRIPEEKRRILDLKKSWEVTIQKKCTLEIFESLHRDAEIAERSSCLVDEYKAESEFFYKLRF
;
A
#
# COMPACT_ATOMS: atom_id res chain seq x y z
N MET A 1 31.00 22.27 36.91
CA MET A 1 31.57 21.61 35.70
C MET A 1 31.15 20.15 35.55
N ARG A 2 31.09 19.36 36.63
CA ARG A 2 30.61 17.95 36.61
C ARG A 2 29.16 17.83 36.16
N ASP A 3 28.28 18.70 36.64
CA ASP A 3 26.84 18.62 36.37
C ASP A 3 26.49 19.03 34.93
N ILE A 4 27.27 19.96 34.35
CA ILE A 4 27.16 20.37 32.94
C ILE A 4 27.60 19.21 32.01
N ARG A 5 28.66 18.48 32.37
CA ARG A 5 29.09 17.29 31.61
C ARG A 5 28.05 16.18 31.61
N ILE A 6 27.41 15.92 32.77
CA ILE A 6 26.34 14.92 32.88
C ILE A 6 25.13 15.35 32.04
N PHE A 7 24.77 16.62 32.09
CA PHE A 7 23.67 17.17 31.30
C PHE A 7 23.92 17.06 29.78
N CYS A 8 25.14 17.38 29.32
CA CYS A 8 25.52 17.20 27.91
C CYS A 8 25.50 15.72 27.46
N LEU A 9 25.89 14.79 28.33
CA LEU A 9 25.84 13.35 28.04
C LEU A 9 24.40 12.84 27.91
N LEU A 10 23.48 13.33 28.76
CA LEU A 10 22.06 12.97 28.70
C LEU A 10 21.39 13.48 27.42
N ILE A 11 21.71 14.71 26.98
CA ILE A 11 21.20 15.27 25.72
C ILE A 11 21.74 14.47 24.52
N ALA A 12 23.04 14.17 24.50
CA ALA A 12 23.64 13.37 23.43
C ALA A 12 23.03 11.95 23.35
N PHE A 13 22.63 11.36 24.48
CA PHE A 13 21.98 10.05 24.50
C PHE A 13 20.54 10.12 23.95
N SER A 14 19.78 11.17 24.27
CA SER A 14 18.41 11.35 23.77
C SER A 14 18.29 11.59 22.25
N LEU A 15 19.33 12.15 21.61
CA LEU A 15 19.33 12.42 20.17
C LEU A 15 19.47 11.15 19.32
N ASN A 16 19.89 10.02 19.90
CA ASN A 16 20.01 8.74 19.19
C ASN A 16 18.74 7.87 19.26
N ALA A 17 17.70 8.29 20.00
CA ALA A 17 16.47 7.52 20.20
C ALA A 17 15.39 7.76 19.13
N HIS A 18 15.63 8.67 18.17
CA HIS A 18 14.75 8.92 17.03
C HIS A 18 15.33 8.25 15.79
N ALA A 19 15.31 6.91 15.77
CA ALA A 19 15.64 6.17 14.56
C ALA A 19 14.45 6.23 13.61
N ALA A 20 14.60 6.93 12.48
CA ALA A 20 13.81 6.66 11.29
C ALA A 20 14.02 5.20 10.85
N PHE A 21 13.04 4.63 10.12
CA PHE A 21 13.02 3.24 9.60
C PHE A 21 14.39 2.58 9.51
N THR A 22 14.56 1.45 10.19
CA THR A 22 15.79 0.66 10.15
C THR A 22 16.00 0.06 8.74
N GLU A 23 17.25 -0.24 8.36
CA GLU A 23 17.54 -0.86 7.05
C GLU A 23 16.70 -2.12 6.75
N PRO A 24 16.44 -3.03 7.70
CA PRO A 24 15.55 -4.17 7.48
C PRO A 24 14.10 -3.77 7.18
N GLU A 25 13.56 -2.78 7.90
CA GLU A 25 12.19 -2.30 7.70
C GLU A 25 12.03 -1.61 6.34
N MET A 26 13.04 -0.85 5.90
CA MET A 26 13.07 -0.28 4.56
C MET A 26 13.10 -1.34 3.46
N SER A 27 13.89 -2.40 3.64
CA SER A 27 13.96 -3.51 2.68
C SER A 27 12.63 -4.25 2.58
N GLN A 28 11.97 -4.52 3.71
CA GLN A 28 10.65 -5.15 3.73
C GLN A 28 9.60 -4.27 3.04
N LEU A 29 9.63 -2.96 3.30
CA LEU A 29 8.72 -2.02 2.67
C LEU A 29 8.94 -1.93 1.15
N ALA A 30 10.18 -1.97 0.69
CA ALA A 30 10.52 -1.99 -0.74
C ALA A 30 10.00 -3.25 -1.43
N GLU A 31 10.17 -4.42 -0.82
CA GLU A 31 9.64 -5.70 -1.34
C GLU A 31 8.10 -5.68 -1.42
N ILE A 32 7.43 -5.13 -0.41
CA ILE A 32 5.98 -4.95 -0.42
C ILE A 32 5.56 -4.05 -1.59
N ASN A 33 6.23 -2.91 -1.78
CA ASN A 33 5.93 -2.00 -2.88
C ASN A 33 6.15 -2.64 -4.26
N GLU A 34 7.21 -3.43 -4.43
CA GLU A 34 7.44 -4.16 -5.68
C GLU A 34 6.31 -5.16 -5.96
N LYS A 35 5.88 -5.92 -4.95
CA LYS A 35 4.75 -6.85 -5.06
C LYS A 35 3.45 -6.12 -5.38
N VAL A 36 3.19 -4.96 -4.77
CA VAL A 36 2.03 -4.12 -5.10
C VAL A 36 2.07 -3.76 -6.59
N LEU A 37 3.20 -3.25 -7.08
CA LEU A 37 3.36 -2.85 -8.47
C LEU A 37 3.15 -4.01 -9.44
N GLU A 38 3.71 -5.19 -9.15
CA GLU A 38 3.52 -6.38 -9.97
C GLU A 38 2.04 -6.80 -10.05
N LYS A 39 1.33 -6.76 -8.91
CA LYS A 39 -0.10 -7.12 -8.83
C LYS A 39 -0.97 -6.12 -9.58
N VAL A 40 -0.69 -4.83 -9.46
CA VAL A 40 -1.38 -3.77 -10.22
C VAL A 40 -1.16 -3.97 -11.72
N GLU A 41 0.05 -4.33 -12.14
CA GLU A 41 0.37 -4.52 -13.55
C GLU A 41 -0.25 -5.80 -14.13
N MET A 42 -0.37 -6.85 -13.33
CA MET A 42 -1.18 -8.02 -13.68
C MET A 42 -2.66 -7.66 -13.80
N ALA A 43 -3.21 -6.90 -12.86
CA ALA A 43 -4.61 -6.46 -12.89
C ALA A 43 -4.91 -5.64 -14.15
N LYS A 44 -4.03 -4.71 -14.55
CA LYS A 44 -4.15 -3.96 -15.81
C LYS A 44 -4.16 -4.88 -17.03
N LYS A 45 -3.23 -5.83 -17.10
CA LYS A 45 -3.19 -6.82 -18.21
C LYS A 45 -4.46 -7.65 -18.27
N ASP A 46 -5.01 -8.02 -17.13
CA ASP A 46 -6.22 -8.84 -17.07
C ASP A 46 -7.48 -8.06 -17.43
N LEU A 47 -7.55 -6.79 -17.06
CA LEU A 47 -8.58 -5.84 -17.50
C LEU A 47 -8.56 -5.67 -19.03
N ASP A 48 -7.39 -5.42 -19.62
CA ASP A 48 -7.24 -5.25 -21.06
C ASP A 48 -7.70 -6.49 -21.84
N LYS A 49 -7.33 -7.67 -21.36
CA LYS A 49 -7.79 -8.95 -21.93
C LYS A 49 -9.32 -9.11 -21.81
N THR A 50 -9.92 -8.65 -20.72
CA THR A 50 -11.38 -8.73 -20.50
C THR A 50 -12.12 -7.78 -21.45
N ILE A 51 -11.65 -6.54 -21.58
CA ILE A 51 -12.20 -5.56 -22.53
C ILE A 51 -12.11 -6.06 -23.97
N LYS A 52 -11.01 -6.74 -24.35
CA LYS A 52 -10.87 -7.33 -25.68
C LYS A 52 -11.84 -8.48 -25.96
N ARG A 53 -12.29 -9.20 -24.92
CA ARG A 53 -13.22 -10.33 -25.05
C ARG A 53 -14.68 -9.89 -25.12
N ILE A 54 -15.04 -8.87 -24.34
CA ILE A 54 -16.43 -8.37 -24.21
C ILE A 54 -16.44 -6.87 -24.53
N PRO A 55 -16.10 -6.47 -25.78
CA PRO A 55 -15.94 -5.07 -26.15
C PRO A 55 -17.22 -4.24 -25.99
N GLU A 56 -18.39 -4.87 -26.10
CA GLU A 56 -19.71 -4.25 -25.86
C GLU A 56 -19.88 -3.78 -24.41
N GLU A 57 -19.25 -4.48 -23.46
CA GLU A 57 -19.28 -4.15 -22.03
C GLU A 57 -18.15 -3.20 -21.61
N LYS A 58 -17.26 -2.80 -22.54
CA LYS A 58 -16.07 -1.98 -22.25
C LYS A 58 -16.39 -0.78 -21.36
N ARG A 59 -17.48 -0.05 -21.65
CA ARG A 59 -17.85 1.13 -20.87
C ARG A 59 -18.20 0.76 -19.43
N ARG A 60 -19.02 -0.28 -19.24
CA ARG A 60 -19.44 -0.76 -17.91
C ARG A 60 -18.24 -1.30 -17.12
N ILE A 61 -17.32 -2.00 -17.79
CA ILE A 61 -16.06 -2.49 -17.21
C ILE A 61 -15.19 -1.33 -16.72
N LEU A 62 -14.98 -0.30 -17.55
CA LEU A 62 -14.17 0.87 -17.18
C LEU A 62 -14.81 1.71 -16.07
N ASP A 63 -16.13 1.89 -16.12
CA ASP A 63 -16.88 2.60 -15.07
C ASP A 63 -16.82 1.84 -13.73
N LEU A 64 -16.92 0.51 -13.78
CA LEU A 64 -16.74 -0.34 -12.60
C LEU A 64 -15.31 -0.23 -12.06
N LYS A 65 -14.28 -0.33 -12.91
CA LYS A 65 -12.87 -0.17 -12.53
C LYS A 65 -12.64 1.14 -11.78
N LYS A 66 -13.14 2.25 -12.31
CA LYS A 66 -13.02 3.58 -11.68
C LYS A 66 -13.72 3.64 -10.33
N SER A 67 -14.91 3.05 -10.22
CA SER A 67 -15.65 3.00 -8.97
C SER A 67 -14.95 2.12 -7.93
N TRP A 68 -14.33 1.04 -8.39
CA TRP A 68 -13.54 0.13 -7.57
C TRP A 68 -12.29 0.82 -7.02
N GLU A 69 -11.54 1.55 -7.85
CA GLU A 69 -10.37 2.34 -7.41
C GLU A 69 -10.71 3.32 -6.29
N VAL A 70 -11.82 4.05 -6.43
CA VAL A 70 -12.31 4.96 -5.38
C VAL A 70 -12.65 4.18 -4.10
N THR A 71 -13.23 2.99 -4.25
CA THR A 71 -13.57 2.12 -3.12
C THR A 71 -12.34 1.63 -2.38
N ILE A 72 -11.32 1.14 -3.10
CA ILE A 72 -10.04 0.69 -2.51
C ILE A 72 -9.42 1.81 -1.68
N GLN A 73 -9.32 3.02 -2.25
CA GLN A 73 -8.71 4.14 -1.53
C GLN A 73 -9.46 4.47 -0.24
N LYS A 74 -10.79 4.51 -0.29
CA LYS A 74 -11.62 4.78 0.90
C LYS A 74 -11.53 3.65 1.92
N LYS A 75 -11.60 2.40 1.46
CA LYS A 75 -11.54 1.21 2.31
C LYS A 75 -10.20 1.13 3.04
N CYS A 76 -9.09 1.21 2.32
CA CYS A 76 -7.77 1.15 2.95
C CYS A 76 -7.53 2.31 3.90
N THR A 77 -8.06 3.51 3.60
CA THR A 77 -7.97 4.64 4.56
C THR A 77 -8.74 4.36 5.86
N LEU A 78 -9.90 3.70 5.76
CA LEU A 78 -10.69 3.33 6.94
C LEU A 78 -10.07 2.18 7.73
N GLU A 79 -9.49 1.18 7.06
CA GLU A 79 -8.87 0.03 7.72
C GLU A 79 -7.61 0.41 8.50
N ILE A 80 -6.80 1.34 7.98
CA ILE A 80 -5.61 1.85 8.68
C ILE A 80 -5.91 2.95 9.69
N PHE A 81 -7.19 3.20 10.01
CA PHE A 81 -7.58 4.30 10.90
C PHE A 81 -6.84 4.24 12.24
N GLU A 82 -6.61 3.04 12.75
CA GLU A 82 -5.85 2.89 13.99
C GLU A 82 -4.38 3.26 13.78
N SER A 83 -3.71 2.77 12.73
CA SER A 83 -2.27 2.95 12.50
C SER A 83 -1.86 4.30 11.93
N LEU A 84 -2.82 5.16 11.60
CA LEU A 84 -2.62 6.53 11.14
C LEU A 84 -1.62 7.29 12.04
N HIS A 85 -0.62 7.91 11.42
CA HIS A 85 0.48 8.64 12.06
C HIS A 85 1.40 7.78 12.95
N ARG A 86 1.42 6.46 12.73
CA ARG A 86 2.36 5.52 13.37
C ARG A 86 3.24 4.85 12.33
N ASP A 87 4.34 4.25 12.77
CA ASP A 87 5.27 3.54 11.89
C ASP A 87 4.59 2.40 11.11
N ALA A 88 3.50 1.84 11.67
CA ALA A 88 2.69 0.81 11.05
C ALA A 88 1.82 1.30 9.86
N GLU A 89 1.56 2.61 9.72
CA GLU A 89 0.63 3.16 8.72
C GLU A 89 0.97 2.68 7.30
N ILE A 90 2.25 2.77 6.93
CA ILE A 90 2.68 2.46 5.57
C ILE A 90 2.54 0.96 5.30
N ALA A 91 2.95 0.10 6.24
CA ALA A 91 2.89 -1.34 6.08
C ALA A 91 1.43 -1.84 5.97
N GLU A 92 0.56 -1.36 6.86
CA GLU A 92 -0.86 -1.73 6.84
C GLU A 92 -1.58 -1.20 5.59
N ARG A 93 -1.27 0.04 5.18
CA ARG A 93 -1.83 0.61 3.95
C ARG A 93 -1.42 -0.19 2.74
N SER A 94 -0.14 -0.53 2.61
CA SER A 94 0.35 -1.32 1.50
C SER A 94 -0.26 -2.73 1.51
N SER A 95 -0.40 -3.36 2.67
CA SER A 95 -1.07 -4.66 2.80
C SER A 95 -2.50 -4.62 2.27
N CYS A 96 -3.30 -3.63 2.70
CA CYS A 96 -4.67 -3.47 2.21
C CYS A 96 -4.70 -3.26 0.68
N LEU A 97 -3.83 -2.41 0.13
CA LEU A 97 -3.78 -2.16 -1.31
C LEU A 97 -3.49 -3.45 -2.09
N VAL A 98 -2.56 -4.30 -1.64
CA VAL A 98 -2.27 -5.59 -2.29
C VAL A 98 -3.52 -6.47 -2.36
N ASP A 99 -4.18 -6.65 -1.22
CA ASP A 99 -5.34 -7.55 -1.11
C ASP A 99 -6.50 -7.06 -1.97
N GLU A 100 -6.74 -5.75 -1.98
CA GLU A 100 -7.82 -5.16 -2.76
C GLU A 100 -7.56 -5.19 -4.28
N TYR A 101 -6.34 -4.90 -4.73
CA TYR A 101 -6.01 -5.03 -6.17
C TYR A 101 -6.01 -6.48 -6.63
N LYS A 102 -5.67 -7.43 -5.74
CA LYS A 102 -5.81 -8.86 -6.02
C LYS A 102 -7.28 -9.24 -6.20
N ALA A 103 -8.16 -8.80 -5.30
CA ALA A 103 -9.59 -9.08 -5.38
C ALA A 103 -10.22 -8.47 -6.66
N GLU A 104 -9.84 -7.24 -7.01
CA GLU A 104 -10.25 -6.58 -8.26
C GLU A 104 -9.82 -7.39 -9.49
N SER A 105 -8.54 -7.79 -9.54
CA SER A 105 -8.01 -8.59 -10.65
C SER A 105 -8.73 -9.92 -10.80
N GLU A 106 -8.96 -10.64 -9.69
CA GLU A 106 -9.70 -11.90 -9.68
C GLU A 106 -11.14 -11.74 -10.17
N PHE A 107 -11.81 -10.63 -9.83
CA PHE A 107 -13.15 -10.34 -10.33
C PHE A 107 -13.16 -10.19 -11.85
N PHE A 108 -12.30 -9.32 -12.42
CA PHE A 108 -12.24 -9.12 -13.87
C PHE A 108 -11.76 -10.38 -14.61
N TYR A 109 -10.85 -11.15 -14.01
CA TYR A 109 -10.44 -12.44 -14.55
C TYR A 109 -11.63 -13.41 -14.66
N LYS A 110 -12.54 -13.45 -13.68
CA LYS A 110 -13.71 -14.34 -13.68
C LYS A 110 -14.79 -13.94 -14.69
N LEU A 111 -14.81 -12.69 -15.16
CA LEU A 111 -15.68 -12.28 -16.29
C LEU A 111 -15.29 -12.95 -17.62
N ARG A 112 -14.25 -13.78 -17.64
CA ARG A 112 -13.74 -14.46 -18.82
C ARG A 112 -14.59 -15.60 -19.36
N PHE A 113 -15.58 -16.08 -18.60
CA PHE A 113 -16.25 -17.38 -18.74
C PHE A 113 -15.29 -18.57 -18.64
#